data_AF-A0A0K3CPY9-F1
#
_entry.id   AF-A0A0K3CPY9-F1
#
_cell.length_a   1.000
_cell.length_b   1.000
_cell.length_c   1.000
_cell.angle_alpha   90.00
_cell.angle_beta   90.00
_cell.angle_gamma   90.00
#
_symmetry.space_group_name_H-M   'P 1'
#
loop_
_entity.id
_entity.type
_entity.pdbx_description
1 polymer ?
#
loop_
_entity_poly.entity_id
_entity_poly.type
_entity_poly.pdbx_seq_one_letter_code
_entity_poly.pdbx_strand_id
1 'polypeptide(L)'
;MDSPISPLQTHGWPSDSTHFSPSPPPHPDPLPSYWLQNFSSILTHAGMDAELPQEADVVVIGSGLTGTCLVDELVRLLTAEEGGQTEGRTVKVVVLEARTFCSGATGRNGGHLTAYPIAHFADISSAHGIDEARRAIRLEEEAIKWVVETCEKEGWSEWVDLRKDAGTLAMFDNPDEIAAIEASLTLAAKAGEDTSTVRWVSSAEARQQYGAETKKGLFVPGNTLYPLKFVTGLFRRAQKRAEEAGVKAEQEGKEKPVEVELFTHCLADKVVEGAAGEGGRGRWVVKTARGDIKATHVVHATNGYASHVLPSLNAPDSPHSRILPTRAQMLALHPTSSSSSPDWTPAFSPSSPPDPPQSSNHPKGVNAYFFQRSYSAAGRGRGEILLGGEREKAEGWEWGVADDASVNEVVGGKLKEAMERLFPSKFGKGMDGLEAVMEWTGIMGYRSEGNPMVGPVFIDGQRQEGQWISGHLLASLIHHPLRQTTSTVAHPFTLPAWFPRHLLTTFDGKGRGDTRLAEEGDAGAKRREKGWVWVRDASGRAEKGAANL
;
A
#
# COMPACT_ATOMS: atom_id res chain seq x y z
N MET A 1 -22.52 14.06 -0.74
CA MET A 1 -22.06 15.25 0.03
C MET A 1 -20.81 14.76 0.71
N ASP A 2 -19.68 14.97 0.03
CA ASP A 2 -18.55 14.07 0.17
C ASP A 2 -17.50 14.68 1.11
N SER A 3 -17.02 13.86 2.04
CA SER A 3 -16.10 14.25 3.11
C SER A 3 -14.64 14.30 2.60
N PRO A 4 -13.83 15.33 2.95
CA PRO A 4 -12.42 15.60 2.60
C PRO A 4 -11.30 14.59 2.99
N ILE A 5 -11.59 13.43 3.59
CA ILE A 5 -10.55 12.42 3.93
C ILE A 5 -10.94 10.99 3.50
N SER A 6 -11.86 10.83 2.54
CA SER A 6 -12.35 9.49 2.17
C SER A 6 -11.27 8.61 1.50
N PRO A 7 -11.16 7.32 1.87
CA PRO A 7 -10.32 6.37 1.12
C PRO A 7 -10.81 6.17 -0.33
N LEU A 8 -12.03 6.64 -0.64
CA LEU A 8 -12.59 6.71 -2.00
C LEU A 8 -12.30 8.02 -2.72
N GLN A 9 -11.53 8.93 -2.12
CA GLN A 9 -11.34 10.23 -2.74
C GLN A 9 -10.52 10.17 -3.99
N THR A 10 -11.24 10.33 -5.09
CA THR A 10 -10.74 10.89 -6.32
C THR A 10 -11.19 12.33 -6.48
N HIS A 11 -11.42 13.04 -5.36
CA HIS A 11 -11.68 14.48 -5.34
C HIS A 11 -10.56 15.16 -6.13
N GLY A 12 -10.86 15.54 -7.37
CA GLY A 12 -9.91 16.17 -8.29
C GLY A 12 -9.40 15.28 -9.41
N TRP A 13 -9.86 14.05 -9.54
CA TRP A 13 -9.53 13.23 -10.71
C TRP A 13 -9.88 14.03 -11.95
N PRO A 14 -8.90 14.18 -12.86
CA PRO A 14 -9.05 15.08 -13.99
C PRO A 14 -10.24 14.63 -14.85
N SER A 15 -11.20 15.52 -15.05
CA SER A 15 -12.40 15.27 -15.85
C SER A 15 -12.05 14.91 -17.30
N ASP A 16 -10.97 15.49 -17.82
CA ASP A 16 -10.32 15.07 -19.06
C ASP A 16 -9.01 14.34 -18.76
N SER A 17 -9.15 13.07 -18.39
CA SER A 17 -8.00 12.21 -18.17
C SER A 17 -7.41 11.69 -19.50
N THR A 18 -8.02 11.92 -20.66
CA THR A 18 -7.56 11.31 -21.93
C THR A 18 -6.18 11.78 -22.39
N HIS A 19 -5.69 12.89 -21.82
CA HIS A 19 -4.41 13.52 -22.16
C HIS A 19 -3.18 12.98 -21.41
N PHE A 20 -3.35 12.19 -20.35
CA PHE A 20 -2.20 11.63 -19.65
C PHE A 20 -1.60 10.48 -20.45
N SER A 21 -0.28 10.49 -20.57
CA SER A 21 0.51 9.37 -21.10
C SER A 21 0.82 8.37 -19.99
N PRO A 22 1.23 7.13 -20.34
CA PRO A 22 1.81 6.20 -19.38
C PRO A 22 2.97 6.86 -18.60
N SER A 23 3.16 6.45 -17.35
CA SER A 23 4.24 7.00 -16.52
C SER A 23 5.59 6.84 -17.24
N PRO A 24 6.46 7.87 -17.25
CA PRO A 24 7.87 7.66 -17.56
C PRO A 24 8.50 6.72 -16.51
N PRO A 25 9.70 6.17 -16.78
CA PRO A 25 10.45 5.45 -15.76
C PRO A 25 10.77 6.37 -14.57
N PRO A 26 11.07 5.81 -13.39
CA PRO A 26 11.57 6.59 -12.25
C PRO A 26 12.75 7.48 -12.66
N HIS A 27 12.76 8.74 -12.22
CA HIS A 27 13.87 9.64 -12.53
C HIS A 27 15.18 9.06 -11.97
N PRO A 28 16.28 9.01 -12.74
CA PRO A 28 17.53 8.37 -12.33
C PRO A 28 18.22 9.09 -11.17
N ASP A 29 17.99 10.40 -11.04
CA ASP A 29 18.54 11.24 -9.97
C ASP A 29 17.40 11.96 -9.22
N PRO A 30 16.67 11.29 -8.32
CA PRO A 30 15.60 11.91 -7.55
C PRO A 30 16.16 12.82 -6.44
N LEU A 31 15.35 13.76 -5.95
CA LEU A 31 15.69 14.49 -4.74
C LEU A 31 15.95 13.52 -3.58
N PRO A 32 16.92 13.79 -2.69
CA PRO A 32 17.06 13.01 -1.47
C PRO A 32 15.78 13.14 -0.64
N SER A 33 15.33 12.05 -0.03
CA SER A 33 14.26 12.09 0.96
C SER A 33 14.83 12.01 2.36
N TYR A 34 14.09 12.52 3.33
CA TYR A 34 14.51 12.51 4.73
C TYR A 34 14.86 11.08 5.20
N TRP A 35 14.08 10.08 4.78
CA TRP A 35 14.33 8.68 5.15
C TRP A 35 15.61 8.11 4.55
N LEU A 36 15.86 8.36 3.26
CA LEU A 36 17.03 7.81 2.58
C LEU A 36 18.32 8.52 3.03
N GLN A 37 18.23 9.80 3.39
CA GLN A 37 19.37 10.59 3.84
C GLN A 37 19.77 10.26 5.29
N ASN A 38 18.81 9.95 6.15
CA ASN A 38 19.06 9.71 7.58
C ASN A 38 19.21 8.22 7.94
N PHE A 39 19.05 7.31 6.98
CA PHE A 39 19.32 5.89 7.18
C PHE A 39 19.77 5.23 5.87
N SER A 40 20.99 4.68 5.87
CA SER A 40 21.48 3.83 4.78
C SER A 40 21.21 2.37 5.12
N SER A 41 20.29 1.75 4.38
CA SER A 41 20.07 0.30 4.45
C SER A 41 21.31 -0.46 4.01
N ILE A 42 21.54 -1.65 4.57
CA ILE A 42 22.55 -2.56 4.01
C ILE A 42 22.15 -3.10 2.63
N LEU A 43 20.88 -2.93 2.24
CA LEU A 43 20.34 -3.36 0.95
C LEU A 43 20.41 -2.26 -0.12
N THR A 44 20.87 -1.04 0.21
CA THR A 44 20.80 0.14 -0.67
C THR A 44 21.28 -0.13 -2.10
N HIS A 45 22.39 -0.87 -2.26
CA HIS A 45 23.01 -1.23 -3.54
C HIS A 45 23.08 -2.76 -3.75
N ALA A 46 22.20 -3.52 -3.11
CA ALA A 46 22.20 -4.98 -3.23
C ALA A 46 22.09 -5.42 -4.71
N GLY A 47 22.98 -6.33 -5.11
CA GLY A 47 23.01 -6.88 -6.47
C GLY A 47 23.28 -5.87 -7.59
N MET A 48 23.74 -4.65 -7.31
CA MET A 48 24.01 -3.64 -8.35
C MET A 48 25.02 -4.14 -9.40
N ASP A 49 26.11 -4.77 -8.96
CA ASP A 49 27.21 -5.21 -9.84
C ASP A 49 27.15 -6.71 -10.19
N ALA A 50 26.15 -7.42 -9.68
CA ALA A 50 25.97 -8.85 -9.94
C ALA A 50 25.33 -9.11 -11.31
N GLU A 51 25.63 -10.26 -11.91
CA GLU A 51 24.92 -10.70 -13.12
C GLU A 51 23.48 -11.09 -12.78
N LEU A 52 22.54 -10.75 -13.67
CA LEU A 52 21.15 -11.18 -13.50
C LEU A 52 21.02 -12.68 -13.79
N PRO A 53 20.22 -13.43 -13.01
CA PRO A 53 19.87 -14.79 -13.36
C PRO A 53 19.04 -14.81 -14.65
N GLN A 54 19.31 -15.79 -15.53
CA GLN A 54 18.58 -15.91 -16.81
C GLN A 54 17.12 -16.33 -16.60
N GLU A 55 16.82 -17.04 -15.50
CA GLU A 55 15.50 -17.57 -15.19
C GLU A 55 15.20 -17.47 -13.69
N ALA A 56 13.95 -17.16 -13.37
CA ALA A 56 13.39 -17.15 -12.02
C ALA A 56 11.98 -17.76 -12.02
N ASP A 57 11.50 -18.23 -10.88
CA ASP A 57 10.11 -18.64 -10.75
C ASP A 57 9.19 -17.44 -10.59
N VAL A 58 9.62 -16.48 -9.76
CA VAL A 58 8.88 -15.28 -9.43
C VAL A 58 9.79 -14.07 -9.58
N VAL A 59 9.40 -13.12 -10.42
CA VAL A 59 10.01 -11.78 -10.46
C VAL A 59 9.07 -10.79 -9.80
N VAL A 60 9.55 -10.09 -8.78
CA VAL A 60 8.85 -8.98 -8.11
C VAL A 60 9.48 -7.68 -8.56
N ILE A 61 8.67 -6.79 -9.15
CA ILE A 61 9.13 -5.48 -9.64
C ILE A 61 8.76 -4.42 -8.59
N GLY A 62 9.76 -3.88 -7.92
CA GLY A 62 9.64 -2.89 -6.86
C GLY A 62 9.96 -3.46 -5.48
N SER A 63 10.90 -2.82 -4.77
CA SER A 63 11.36 -3.24 -3.43
C SER A 63 10.69 -2.46 -2.28
N GLY A 64 9.63 -1.71 -2.58
CA GLY A 64 8.85 -0.97 -1.58
C GLY A 64 8.07 -1.89 -0.64
N LEU A 65 7.17 -1.29 0.15
CA LEU A 65 6.39 -1.99 1.18
C LEU A 65 5.63 -3.20 0.63
N THR A 66 4.89 -3.04 -0.46
CA THR A 66 4.05 -4.12 -1.03
C THR A 66 4.87 -5.28 -1.60
N GLY A 67 5.96 -4.97 -2.32
CA GLY A 67 6.87 -5.97 -2.87
C GLY A 67 7.58 -6.76 -1.77
N THR A 68 8.09 -6.07 -0.75
CA THR A 68 8.80 -6.72 0.36
C THR A 68 7.86 -7.54 1.25
N CYS A 69 6.64 -7.07 1.54
CA CYS A 69 5.63 -7.88 2.25
C CYS A 69 5.31 -9.17 1.50
N LEU A 70 5.18 -9.10 0.17
CA LEU A 70 4.94 -10.28 -0.65
C LEU A 70 6.13 -11.26 -0.61
N VAL A 71 7.37 -10.77 -0.66
CA VAL A 71 8.56 -11.62 -0.56
C VAL A 71 8.65 -12.30 0.81
N ASP A 72 8.47 -11.56 1.91
CA ASP A 72 8.52 -12.13 3.25
C ASP A 72 7.44 -13.19 3.48
N GLU A 73 6.21 -12.92 3.03
CA GLU A 73 5.12 -13.89 3.11
C GLU A 73 5.36 -15.11 2.21
N LEU A 74 5.84 -14.92 0.98
CA LEU A 74 6.17 -16.02 0.08
C LEU A 74 7.23 -16.94 0.70
N VAL A 75 8.31 -16.37 1.26
CA VAL A 75 9.32 -17.15 1.98
C VAL A 75 8.72 -17.83 3.20
N ARG A 76 7.90 -17.13 4.00
CA ARG A 76 7.23 -17.73 5.16
C ARG A 76 6.45 -18.97 4.76
N LEU A 77 5.69 -18.88 3.67
CA LEU A 77 4.89 -19.99 3.17
C LEU A 77 5.77 -21.13 2.67
N LEU A 78 6.77 -20.86 1.84
CA LEU A 78 7.63 -21.92 1.26
C LEU A 78 8.52 -22.63 2.29
N THR A 79 8.74 -22.01 3.45
CA THR A 79 9.58 -22.56 4.53
C THR A 79 8.78 -23.12 5.70
N ALA A 80 7.47 -22.88 5.75
CA ALA A 80 6.59 -23.40 6.79
C ALA A 80 6.26 -24.89 6.57
N GLU A 81 6.04 -25.62 7.66
CA GLU A 81 5.62 -27.04 7.60
C GLU A 81 4.24 -27.21 6.92
N GLU A 82 3.36 -26.23 7.09
CA GLU A 82 2.04 -26.13 6.43
C GLU A 82 2.09 -25.55 4.99
N GLY A 83 3.30 -25.23 4.52
CA GLY A 83 3.60 -24.42 3.34
C GLY A 83 3.32 -25.03 1.97
N GLY A 84 3.04 -26.33 1.93
CA GLY A 84 3.19 -27.14 0.72
C GLY A 84 4.67 -27.49 0.53
N GLN A 85 4.96 -28.78 0.34
CA GLN A 85 6.33 -29.21 0.06
C GLN A 85 6.70 -28.78 -1.36
N THR A 86 7.93 -28.30 -1.56
CA THR A 86 8.39 -27.85 -2.87
C THR A 86 8.66 -29.00 -3.86
N GLU A 87 8.11 -30.20 -3.61
CA GLU A 87 8.35 -31.44 -4.37
C GLU A 87 9.84 -31.68 -4.69
N GLY A 88 10.74 -31.24 -3.80
CA GLY A 88 12.19 -31.35 -3.99
C GLY A 88 12.78 -30.35 -4.99
N ARG A 89 12.13 -29.20 -5.22
CA ARG A 89 12.59 -28.13 -6.10
C ARG A 89 12.85 -26.83 -5.34
N THR A 90 13.93 -26.13 -5.67
CA THR A 90 14.13 -24.72 -5.22
C THR A 90 13.27 -23.73 -5.99
N VAL A 91 12.55 -22.86 -5.27
CA VAL A 91 11.84 -21.70 -5.84
C VAL A 91 12.76 -20.49 -5.88
N LYS A 92 12.98 -19.91 -7.06
CA LYS A 92 13.81 -18.71 -7.24
C LYS A 92 12.97 -17.44 -7.29
N VAL A 93 13.18 -16.55 -6.32
CA VAL A 93 12.50 -15.26 -6.21
C VAL A 93 13.50 -14.15 -6.48
N VAL A 94 13.26 -13.38 -7.54
CA VAL A 94 14.09 -12.23 -7.92
C VAL A 94 13.31 -10.95 -7.70
N VAL A 95 13.92 -9.98 -7.03
CA VAL A 95 13.35 -8.66 -6.76
C VAL A 95 14.15 -7.63 -7.54
N LEU A 96 13.48 -6.89 -8.42
CA LEU A 96 14.09 -5.84 -9.23
C LEU A 96 13.69 -4.47 -8.69
N GLU A 97 14.66 -3.60 -8.48
CA GLU A 97 14.47 -2.21 -8.06
C GLU A 97 15.20 -1.29 -9.02
N ALA A 98 14.48 -0.31 -9.58
CA ALA A 98 15.00 0.58 -10.61
C ALA A 98 16.15 1.47 -10.09
N ARG A 99 16.11 1.85 -8.81
CA ARG A 99 17.09 2.71 -8.15
C ARG A 99 17.71 2.00 -6.95
N THR A 100 17.90 2.67 -5.82
CA THR A 100 18.30 2.04 -4.56
C THR A 100 17.11 1.38 -3.87
N PHE A 101 17.40 0.42 -2.98
CA PHE A 101 16.39 -0.32 -2.22
C PHE A 101 15.37 0.61 -1.54
N CYS A 102 14.08 0.32 -1.75
CA CYS A 102 12.93 0.99 -1.14
C CYS A 102 12.90 2.52 -1.39
N SER A 103 13.51 2.99 -2.48
CA SER A 103 13.64 4.43 -2.78
C SER A 103 12.42 5.09 -3.43
N GLY A 104 11.37 4.32 -3.73
CA GLY A 104 10.10 4.84 -4.27
C GLY A 104 9.20 5.45 -3.19
N ALA A 105 7.88 5.35 -3.36
CA ALA A 105 6.87 5.94 -2.46
C ALA A 105 7.09 5.60 -0.97
N THR A 106 7.49 4.37 -0.66
CA THR A 106 7.73 3.93 0.73
C THR A 106 8.87 4.69 1.40
N GLY A 107 9.98 4.92 0.69
CA GLY A 107 11.12 5.68 1.20
C GLY A 107 10.93 7.20 1.14
N ARG A 108 9.74 7.71 0.79
CA ARG A 108 9.49 9.15 0.56
C ARG A 108 8.21 9.69 1.23
N ASN A 109 7.42 8.84 1.88
CA ASN A 109 6.14 9.25 2.51
C ASN A 109 6.33 9.91 3.89
N GLY A 110 5.22 10.23 4.57
CA GLY A 110 5.25 10.84 5.90
C GLY A 110 5.62 9.93 7.07
N GLY A 111 5.37 8.61 7.01
CA GLY A 111 5.57 7.66 8.13
C GLY A 111 4.33 7.36 8.99
N HIS A 112 3.13 7.72 8.51
CA HIS A 112 1.86 7.51 9.20
C HIS A 112 1.37 6.06 9.11
N LEU A 113 0.74 5.57 10.18
CA LEU A 113 0.14 4.24 10.26
C LEU A 113 -1.19 4.32 11.04
N THR A 114 -2.27 4.73 10.36
CA THR A 114 -3.58 5.03 10.95
C THR A 114 -4.71 4.42 10.13
N ALA A 115 -5.65 3.72 10.77
CA ALA A 115 -6.80 3.10 10.10
C ALA A 115 -7.94 4.11 10.03
N TYR A 116 -8.15 4.66 8.84
CA TYR A 116 -9.13 5.72 8.62
C TYR A 116 -10.53 5.32 8.10
N PRO A 117 -10.81 4.09 7.57
CA PRO A 117 -12.11 3.76 6.97
C PRO A 117 -13.34 4.00 7.86
N ILE A 118 -13.22 3.90 9.18
CA ILE A 118 -14.35 4.12 10.10
C ILE A 118 -14.91 5.54 10.03
N ALA A 119 -14.05 6.55 9.80
CA ALA A 119 -14.46 7.94 9.61
C ALA A 119 -15.21 8.15 8.27
N HIS A 120 -15.05 7.23 7.32
CA HIS A 120 -15.63 7.28 5.97
C HIS A 120 -16.57 6.12 5.67
N PHE A 121 -17.12 5.53 6.72
CA PHE A 121 -17.98 4.38 6.58
C PHE A 121 -19.18 4.64 5.66
N ALA A 122 -19.77 5.86 5.68
CA ALA A 122 -20.88 6.21 4.80
C ALA A 122 -20.47 6.29 3.33
N ASP A 123 -19.29 6.85 3.03
CA ASP A 123 -18.78 6.94 1.66
C ASP A 123 -18.56 5.54 1.08
N ILE A 124 -17.86 4.68 1.83
CA ILE A 124 -17.58 3.29 1.41
C ILE A 124 -18.87 2.49 1.29
N SER A 125 -19.79 2.65 2.25
CA SER A 125 -21.10 1.97 2.21
C SER A 125 -21.95 2.40 1.02
N SER A 126 -21.89 3.68 0.65
CA SER A 126 -22.62 4.21 -0.51
C SER A 126 -22.07 3.65 -1.82
N ALA A 127 -20.74 3.56 -1.96
CA ALA A 127 -20.10 3.08 -3.18
C ALA A 127 -20.13 1.55 -3.34
N HIS A 128 -19.94 0.80 -2.24
CA HIS A 128 -19.66 -0.63 -2.29
C HIS A 128 -20.56 -1.48 -1.39
N GLY A 129 -21.43 -0.86 -0.59
CA GLY A 129 -22.30 -1.53 0.37
C GLY A 129 -21.67 -1.67 1.76
N ILE A 130 -22.54 -1.84 2.76
CA ILE A 130 -22.15 -1.90 4.19
C ILE A 130 -21.10 -2.99 4.45
N ASP A 131 -21.27 -4.18 3.88
CA ASP A 131 -20.34 -5.28 4.12
C ASP A 131 -18.92 -4.99 3.62
N GLU A 132 -18.78 -4.27 2.50
CA GLU A 132 -17.48 -3.84 1.99
C GLU A 132 -16.85 -2.76 2.87
N ALA A 133 -17.65 -1.84 3.42
CA ALA A 133 -17.17 -0.86 4.41
C ALA A 133 -16.65 -1.53 5.68
N ARG A 134 -17.34 -2.56 6.17
CA ARG A 134 -16.89 -3.38 7.31
C ARG A 134 -15.60 -4.14 7.00
N ARG A 135 -15.46 -4.66 5.77
CA ARG A 135 -14.23 -5.31 5.31
C ARG A 135 -13.07 -4.32 5.23
N ALA A 136 -13.31 -3.08 4.76
CA ALA A 136 -12.29 -2.05 4.67
C ALA A 136 -11.74 -1.65 6.05
N ILE A 137 -12.60 -1.46 7.06
CA ILE A 137 -12.17 -1.24 8.46
C ILE A 137 -11.25 -2.37 8.92
N ARG A 138 -11.72 -3.61 8.83
CA ARG A 138 -10.96 -4.79 9.28
C ARG A 138 -9.63 -4.95 8.56
N LEU A 139 -9.58 -4.67 7.26
CA LEU A 139 -8.34 -4.74 6.47
C LEU A 139 -7.28 -3.80 7.05
N GLU A 140 -7.62 -2.54 7.28
CA GLU A 140 -6.67 -1.54 7.78
C GLU A 140 -6.28 -1.81 9.24
N GLU A 141 -7.23 -2.23 10.09
CA GLU A 141 -6.93 -2.58 11.48
C GLU A 141 -5.97 -3.78 11.58
N GLU A 142 -6.22 -4.85 10.82
CA GLU A 142 -5.33 -6.01 10.79
C GLU A 142 -3.98 -5.68 10.15
N ALA A 143 -3.93 -4.77 9.16
CA ALA A 143 -2.69 -4.30 8.56
C ALA A 143 -1.80 -3.60 9.60
N ILE A 144 -2.38 -2.66 10.34
CA ILE A 144 -1.68 -1.89 11.38
C ILE A 144 -1.22 -2.80 12.51
N LYS A 145 -2.12 -3.68 12.97
CA LYS A 145 -1.81 -4.67 14.00
C LYS A 145 -0.66 -5.58 13.57
N TRP A 146 -0.67 -6.08 12.33
CA TRP A 146 0.40 -6.91 11.81
C TRP A 146 1.76 -6.18 11.80
N VAL A 147 1.79 -4.91 11.41
CA VAL A 147 3.02 -4.11 11.43
C VAL A 147 3.54 -3.93 12.87
N VAL A 148 2.67 -3.54 13.80
CA VAL A 148 3.02 -3.33 15.21
C VAL A 148 3.50 -4.62 15.85
N GLU A 149 2.75 -5.72 15.72
CA GLU A 149 3.14 -7.02 16.26
C GLU A 149 4.43 -7.53 15.64
N THR A 150 4.67 -7.29 14.36
CA THR A 150 5.94 -7.65 13.71
C THR A 150 7.09 -6.88 14.35
N CYS A 151 6.93 -5.58 14.59
CA CYS A 151 7.98 -4.79 15.25
C CYS A 151 8.26 -5.29 16.66
N GLU A 152 7.23 -5.69 17.41
CA GLU A 152 7.39 -6.22 18.77
C GLU A 152 8.06 -7.60 18.79
N LYS A 153 7.57 -8.53 17.97
CA LYS A 153 8.09 -9.91 17.88
C LYS A 153 9.56 -9.94 17.48
N GLU A 154 9.97 -9.05 16.59
CA GLU A 154 11.33 -8.98 16.09
C GLU A 154 12.24 -8.05 16.93
N GLY A 155 11.69 -7.36 17.94
CA GLY A 155 12.43 -6.38 18.75
C GLY A 155 12.83 -5.12 17.99
N TRP A 156 12.07 -4.74 16.96
CA TRP A 156 12.36 -3.59 16.08
C TRP A 156 11.70 -2.29 16.51
N SER A 157 10.83 -2.27 17.53
CA SER A 157 10.06 -1.08 17.89
C SER A 157 10.91 0.18 18.10
N GLU A 158 12.03 0.09 18.83
CA GLU A 158 12.95 1.22 18.99
C GLU A 158 13.71 1.52 17.70
N TRP A 159 14.17 0.49 16.99
CA TRP A 159 14.91 0.62 15.75
C TRP A 159 14.13 1.41 14.70
N VAL A 160 12.85 1.08 14.49
CA VAL A 160 11.97 1.73 13.50
C VAL A 160 11.33 3.01 14.04
N ASP A 161 11.70 3.47 15.22
CA ASP A 161 11.10 4.63 15.87
C ASP A 161 9.56 4.51 15.97
N LEU A 162 9.07 3.31 16.30
CA LEU A 162 7.63 3.04 16.42
C LEU A 162 7.05 3.85 17.58
N ARG A 163 6.18 4.81 17.27
CA ARG A 163 5.30 5.44 18.26
C ARG A 163 3.95 4.76 18.25
N LYS A 164 3.76 3.89 19.24
CA LYS A 164 2.48 3.23 19.48
C LYS A 164 1.45 4.19 20.07
N ASP A 165 0.20 4.00 19.66
CA ASP A 165 -0.97 4.69 20.23
C ASP A 165 -0.84 6.23 20.23
N ALA A 166 0.00 6.75 19.33
CA ALA A 166 0.19 8.18 19.13
C ALA A 166 -1.12 8.85 18.71
N GLY A 167 -1.89 8.14 17.89
CA GLY A 167 -3.12 8.62 17.29
C GLY A 167 -2.89 9.64 16.19
N THR A 168 -3.99 10.03 15.55
CA THR A 168 -4.06 11.12 14.58
C THR A 168 -5.22 12.02 14.95
N LEU A 169 -4.95 13.32 15.11
CA LEU A 169 -5.97 14.34 15.22
C LEU A 169 -6.33 14.82 13.81
N ALA A 170 -7.46 14.34 13.29
CA ALA A 170 -8.06 14.93 12.10
C ALA A 170 -8.74 16.26 12.48
N MET A 171 -8.53 17.31 11.69
CA MET A 171 -8.97 18.67 12.02
C MET A 171 -9.94 19.19 10.96
N PHE A 172 -11.08 19.71 11.40
CA PHE A 172 -12.21 20.08 10.55
C PHE A 172 -12.68 21.51 10.76
N ASP A 173 -12.65 22.29 9.68
CA ASP A 173 -13.17 23.66 9.65
C ASP A 173 -14.44 23.82 8.81
N ASN A 174 -14.84 22.78 8.07
CA ASN A 174 -16.06 22.77 7.27
C ASN A 174 -17.21 22.08 8.05
N PRO A 175 -18.31 22.80 8.36
CA PRO A 175 -19.48 22.21 9.01
C PRO A 175 -20.09 21.02 8.25
N ASP A 176 -20.08 21.04 6.91
CA ASP A 176 -20.63 19.94 6.11
C ASP A 176 -19.80 18.66 6.24
N GLU A 177 -18.47 18.81 6.32
CA GLU A 177 -17.57 17.70 6.56
C GLU A 177 -17.74 17.12 7.95
N ILE A 178 -17.84 17.98 8.97
CA ILE A 178 -18.13 17.54 10.34
C ILE A 178 -19.42 16.72 10.37
N ALA A 179 -20.49 17.21 9.74
CA ALA A 179 -21.76 16.50 9.65
C ALA A 179 -21.64 15.17 8.87
N ALA A 180 -20.84 15.12 7.81
CA ALA A 180 -20.60 13.90 7.04
C ALA A 180 -19.85 12.83 7.86
N ILE A 181 -18.83 13.23 8.63
CA ILE A 181 -18.12 12.31 9.53
C ILE A 181 -19.04 11.82 10.66
N GLU A 182 -19.86 12.70 11.25
CA GLU A 182 -20.86 12.29 12.25
C GLU A 182 -21.87 11.28 11.69
N ALA A 183 -22.32 11.48 10.46
CA ALA A 183 -23.20 10.55 9.76
C ALA A 183 -22.51 9.20 9.50
N SER A 184 -21.24 9.21 9.08
CA SER A 184 -20.42 8.00 8.92
C SER A 184 -20.31 7.21 10.20
N LEU A 185 -19.94 7.85 11.32
CA LEU A 185 -19.81 7.18 12.62
C LEU A 185 -21.16 6.64 13.11
N THR A 186 -22.24 7.39 12.91
CA THR A 186 -23.60 6.92 13.25
C THR A 186 -23.99 5.69 12.43
N LEU A 187 -23.67 5.66 11.14
CA LEU A 187 -23.94 4.52 10.27
C LEU A 187 -23.07 3.31 10.65
N ALA A 188 -21.79 3.51 10.95
CA ALA A 188 -20.88 2.47 11.40
C ALA A 188 -21.40 1.79 12.69
N ALA A 189 -21.81 2.58 13.68
CA ALA A 189 -22.40 2.07 14.92
C ALA A 189 -23.68 1.26 14.65
N LYS A 190 -24.57 1.74 13.77
CA LYS A 190 -25.78 0.99 13.35
C LYS A 190 -25.45 -0.31 12.61
N ALA A 191 -24.32 -0.35 11.90
CA ALA A 191 -23.81 -1.55 11.23
C ALA A 191 -23.07 -2.52 12.17
N GLY A 192 -22.96 -2.18 13.45
CA GLY A 192 -22.33 -3.02 14.48
C GLY A 192 -20.81 -2.88 14.58
N GLU A 193 -20.23 -1.82 14.01
CA GLU A 193 -18.80 -1.51 14.16
C GLU A 193 -18.54 -0.73 15.47
N ASP A 194 -17.39 -0.96 16.09
CA ASP A 194 -17.00 -0.29 17.33
C ASP A 194 -16.47 1.12 17.04
N THR A 195 -17.29 2.12 17.37
CA THR A 195 -16.96 3.55 17.22
C THR A 195 -16.41 4.17 18.49
N SER A 196 -16.28 3.41 19.58
CA SER A 196 -15.76 3.92 20.86
C SER A 196 -14.25 4.19 20.83
N THR A 197 -13.57 3.65 19.82
CA THR A 197 -12.13 3.81 19.59
C THR A 197 -11.77 5.20 19.08
N VAL A 198 -12.70 5.90 18.43
CA VAL A 198 -12.49 7.29 17.95
C VAL A 198 -13.18 8.29 18.87
N ARG A 199 -12.64 9.51 18.97
CA ARG A 199 -13.15 10.51 19.91
C ARG A 199 -13.18 11.90 19.32
N TRP A 200 -14.34 12.56 19.41
CA TRP A 200 -14.44 13.98 19.07
C TRP A 200 -13.63 14.83 20.05
N VAL A 201 -12.90 15.79 19.49
CA VAL A 201 -12.09 16.79 20.17
C VAL A 201 -12.70 18.15 19.89
N SER A 202 -12.99 18.91 20.94
CA SER A 202 -13.53 20.27 20.80
C SER A 202 -12.46 21.25 20.33
N SER A 203 -12.86 22.39 19.75
CA SER A 203 -11.91 23.48 19.42
C SER A 203 -11.11 23.95 20.64
N ALA A 204 -11.76 24.05 21.81
CA ALA A 204 -11.11 24.44 23.05
C ALA A 204 -10.06 23.41 23.50
N GLU A 205 -10.39 22.12 23.45
CA GLU A 205 -9.45 21.03 23.76
C GLU A 205 -8.29 21.00 22.76
N ALA A 206 -8.57 21.13 21.45
CA ALA A 206 -7.53 21.15 20.42
C ALA A 206 -6.51 22.29 20.64
N ARG A 207 -7.01 23.49 20.97
CA ARG A 207 -6.17 24.65 21.30
C ARG A 207 -5.40 24.45 22.60
N GLN A 208 -6.07 23.99 23.66
CA GLN A 208 -5.45 23.84 24.98
C GLN A 208 -4.38 22.74 24.99
N GLN A 209 -4.65 21.60 24.37
CA GLN A 209 -3.79 20.43 24.42
C GLN A 209 -2.68 20.47 23.36
N TYR A 210 -2.99 20.92 22.15
CA TYR A 210 -2.07 20.84 21.02
C TYR A 210 -1.62 22.19 20.47
N GLY A 211 -2.28 23.29 20.86
CA GLY A 211 -2.12 24.61 20.25
C GLY A 211 -2.71 24.70 18.85
N ALA A 212 -3.54 23.72 18.47
CA ALA A 212 -4.10 23.58 17.13
C ALA A 212 -5.35 24.45 16.96
N GLU A 213 -5.42 25.20 15.86
CA GLU A 213 -6.61 25.95 15.46
C GLU A 213 -7.47 25.11 14.52
N THR A 214 -8.67 24.78 14.98
CA THR A 214 -9.69 24.04 14.22
C THR A 214 -11.07 24.27 14.85
N LYS A 215 -12.16 24.18 14.07
CA LYS A 215 -13.53 24.21 14.61
C LYS A 215 -13.88 22.93 15.35
N LYS A 216 -13.42 21.77 14.86
CA LYS A 216 -13.63 20.47 15.51
C LYS A 216 -12.51 19.51 15.12
N GLY A 217 -12.23 18.50 15.95
CA GLY A 217 -11.31 17.43 15.57
C GLY A 217 -11.85 16.05 15.87
N LEU A 218 -11.35 15.04 15.17
CA LEU A 218 -11.59 13.63 15.48
C LEU A 218 -10.23 12.99 15.79
N PHE A 219 -10.07 12.51 17.02
CA PHE A 219 -8.93 11.69 17.40
C PHE A 219 -9.18 10.25 16.95
N VAL A 220 -8.31 9.74 16.10
CA VAL A 220 -8.33 8.37 15.57
C VAL A 220 -7.11 7.62 16.08
N PRO A 221 -7.24 6.40 16.64
CA PRO A 221 -6.10 5.59 17.04
C PRO A 221 -5.17 5.31 15.85
N GLY A 222 -3.87 5.35 16.10
CA GLY A 222 -2.88 5.26 15.05
C GLY A 222 -1.47 5.30 15.62
N ASN A 223 -0.51 5.04 14.73
CA ASN A 223 0.89 4.89 15.04
C ASN A 223 1.72 5.67 14.02
N THR A 224 3.01 5.83 14.30
CA THR A 224 3.99 6.30 13.31
C THR A 224 5.24 5.45 13.40
N LEU A 225 5.96 5.32 12.30
CA LEU A 225 7.22 4.57 12.24
C LEU A 225 8.13 5.09 11.13
N TYR A 226 9.36 4.59 11.08
CA TYR A 226 10.36 4.81 10.03
C TYR A 226 10.21 3.75 8.93
N PRO A 227 9.61 4.07 7.76
CA PRO A 227 9.19 3.05 6.81
C PRO A 227 10.36 2.28 6.18
N LEU A 228 11.43 2.97 5.82
CA LEU A 228 12.62 2.36 5.22
C LEU A 228 13.31 1.36 6.15
N LYS A 229 13.38 1.67 7.46
CA LYS A 229 13.94 0.76 8.46
C LYS A 229 13.07 -0.49 8.63
N PHE A 230 11.75 -0.33 8.68
CA PHE A 230 10.80 -1.44 8.74
C PHE A 230 10.94 -2.37 7.53
N VAL A 231 10.93 -1.81 6.31
CA VAL A 231 11.06 -2.59 5.07
C VAL A 231 12.45 -3.25 4.96
N THR A 232 13.50 -2.59 5.43
CA THR A 232 14.84 -3.21 5.53
C THR A 232 14.83 -4.43 6.45
N GLY A 233 14.23 -4.30 7.64
CA GLY A 233 14.09 -5.43 8.57
C GLY A 233 13.30 -6.58 7.96
N LEU A 234 12.17 -6.27 7.31
CA LEU A 234 11.29 -7.26 6.69
C LEU A 234 11.98 -8.05 5.57
N PHE A 235 12.70 -7.38 4.67
CA PHE A 235 13.44 -8.06 3.61
C PHE A 235 14.56 -8.94 4.16
N ARG A 236 15.26 -8.46 5.20
CA ARG A 236 16.34 -9.23 5.85
C ARG A 236 15.81 -10.43 6.61
N ARG A 237 14.65 -10.32 7.24
CA ARG A 237 13.93 -11.46 7.82
C ARG A 237 13.62 -12.52 6.75
N ALA A 238 13.12 -12.11 5.59
CA ALA A 238 12.85 -13.02 4.49
C ALA A 238 14.12 -13.76 4.03
N GLN A 239 15.22 -13.03 3.79
CA GLN A 239 16.49 -13.65 3.39
C GLN A 239 17.04 -14.59 4.47
N LYS A 240 17.03 -14.18 5.74
CA LYS A 240 17.45 -15.03 6.86
C LYS A 240 16.63 -16.31 6.93
N ARG A 241 15.31 -16.23 6.81
CA ARG A 241 14.41 -17.40 6.83
C ARG A 241 14.71 -18.35 5.66
N ALA A 242 14.97 -17.82 4.46
CA ALA A 242 15.37 -18.61 3.30
C ALA A 242 16.72 -19.31 3.52
N GLU A 243 17.71 -18.59 4.06
CA GLU A 243 19.05 -19.12 4.38
C GLU A 243 18.97 -20.25 5.42
N GLU A 244 18.27 -20.03 6.54
CA GLU A 244 18.07 -21.03 7.60
C GLU A 244 17.37 -22.29 7.08
N ALA A 245 16.33 -22.11 6.26
CA ALA A 245 15.63 -23.23 5.63
C ALA A 245 16.52 -23.98 4.63
N GLY A 246 17.41 -23.27 3.92
CA GLY A 246 18.40 -23.87 3.04
C GLY A 246 19.43 -24.73 3.80
N VAL A 247 19.94 -24.23 4.93
CA VAL A 247 20.85 -25.00 5.81
C VAL A 247 20.17 -26.26 6.34
N LYS A 248 18.91 -26.15 6.80
CA LYS A 248 18.12 -27.31 7.26
C LYS A 248 17.92 -28.33 6.13
N ALA A 249 17.57 -27.87 4.93
CA ALA A 249 17.39 -28.76 3.78
C ALA A 249 18.67 -29.50 3.41
N GLU A 250 19.83 -28.81 3.40
CA GLU A 250 21.14 -29.41 3.13
C GLU A 250 21.47 -30.52 4.14
N GLN A 251 21.25 -30.27 5.44
CA GLN A 251 21.43 -31.27 6.50
C GLN A 251 20.54 -32.51 6.33
N GLU A 252 19.36 -32.33 5.75
CA GLU A 252 18.40 -33.40 5.45
C GLU A 252 18.62 -34.06 4.07
N GLY A 253 19.63 -33.63 3.30
CA GLY A 253 19.88 -34.11 1.95
C GLY A 253 18.79 -33.72 0.93
N LYS A 254 18.11 -32.58 1.17
CA LYS A 254 17.02 -32.04 0.33
C LYS A 254 17.47 -30.78 -0.40
N GLU A 255 16.80 -30.45 -1.50
CA GLU A 255 16.95 -29.13 -2.12
C GLU A 255 16.46 -28.02 -1.20
N LYS A 256 17.10 -26.85 -1.31
CA LYS A 256 16.63 -25.64 -0.62
C LYS A 256 15.20 -25.32 -1.06
N PRO A 257 14.30 -24.91 -0.15
CA PRO A 257 12.93 -24.60 -0.54
C PRO A 257 12.83 -23.31 -1.38
N VAL A 258 13.62 -22.29 -1.05
CA VAL A 258 13.52 -20.97 -1.69
C VAL A 258 14.87 -20.25 -1.67
N GLU A 259 15.13 -19.50 -2.74
CA GLU A 259 16.24 -18.54 -2.86
C GLU A 259 15.65 -17.15 -3.19
N VAL A 260 16.16 -16.11 -2.54
CA VAL A 260 15.70 -14.73 -2.71
C VAL A 260 16.86 -13.81 -3.03
N GLU A 261 16.80 -13.17 -4.20
CA GLU A 261 17.83 -12.26 -4.69
C GLU A 261 17.24 -10.87 -4.97
N LEU A 262 18.00 -9.82 -4.66
CA LEU A 262 17.63 -8.42 -4.88
C LEU A 262 18.64 -7.77 -5.81
N PHE A 263 18.14 -7.15 -6.87
CA PHE A 263 18.92 -6.37 -7.83
C PHE A 263 18.40 -4.94 -7.86
N THR A 264 19.12 -4.06 -7.16
CA THR A 264 18.96 -2.62 -7.24
C THR A 264 19.64 -2.07 -8.50
N HIS A 265 19.29 -0.85 -8.90
CA HIS A 265 19.74 -0.22 -10.15
C HIS A 265 19.46 -1.10 -11.37
N CYS A 266 18.27 -1.71 -11.37
CA CYS A 266 17.79 -2.63 -12.39
C CYS A 266 16.34 -2.27 -12.75
N LEU A 267 16.17 -1.33 -13.68
CA LEU A 267 14.87 -0.97 -14.20
C LEU A 267 14.29 -2.14 -15.01
N ALA A 268 13.07 -2.56 -14.66
CA ALA A 268 12.27 -3.40 -15.53
C ALA A 268 11.53 -2.51 -16.53
N ASP A 269 11.94 -2.54 -17.80
CA ASP A 269 11.41 -1.68 -18.86
C ASP A 269 10.01 -2.13 -19.31
N LYS A 270 9.82 -3.44 -19.44
CA LYS A 270 8.55 -4.06 -19.86
C LYS A 270 8.54 -5.55 -19.57
N VAL A 271 7.33 -6.11 -19.52
CA VAL A 271 7.09 -7.55 -19.45
C VAL A 271 6.46 -7.99 -20.77
N VAL A 272 7.08 -8.97 -21.43
CA VAL A 272 6.58 -9.53 -22.70
C VAL A 272 6.39 -11.02 -22.58
N GLU A 273 5.53 -11.58 -23.41
CA GLU A 273 5.42 -13.04 -23.54
C GLU A 273 6.63 -13.58 -24.32
N GLY A 274 7.31 -14.58 -23.78
CA GLY A 274 8.40 -15.30 -24.43
C GLY A 274 7.87 -16.32 -25.44
N ALA A 275 8.75 -16.78 -26.34
CA ALA A 275 8.42 -17.92 -27.18
C ALA A 275 8.13 -19.14 -26.29
N ALA A 276 7.07 -19.89 -26.60
CA ALA A 276 6.70 -21.09 -25.85
C ALA A 276 7.89 -22.07 -25.84
N GLY A 277 8.59 -22.15 -24.71
CA GLY A 277 9.64 -23.15 -24.50
C GLY A 277 9.04 -24.53 -24.33
N GLU A 278 9.78 -25.57 -24.71
CA GLU A 278 9.42 -26.95 -24.36
C GLU A 278 9.29 -27.06 -22.83
N GLY A 279 8.09 -27.41 -22.33
CA GLY A 279 7.83 -27.62 -20.90
C GLY A 279 7.12 -26.50 -20.14
N GLY A 280 6.70 -25.40 -20.77
CA GLY A 280 5.79 -24.41 -20.17
C GLY A 280 6.37 -23.54 -19.04
N ARG A 281 7.67 -23.61 -18.76
CA ARG A 281 8.40 -22.71 -17.85
C ARG A 281 8.83 -21.44 -18.58
N GLY A 282 8.82 -20.29 -17.89
CA GLY A 282 9.37 -19.04 -18.42
C GLY A 282 8.48 -18.34 -19.46
N ARG A 283 7.16 -18.35 -19.26
CA ARG A 283 6.18 -17.67 -20.14
C ARG A 283 6.48 -16.18 -20.30
N TRP A 284 6.89 -15.53 -19.22
CA TRP A 284 7.11 -14.08 -19.21
C TRP A 284 8.60 -13.78 -19.31
N VAL A 285 8.95 -12.73 -20.04
CA VAL A 285 10.30 -12.19 -20.12
C VAL A 285 10.26 -10.77 -19.59
N VAL A 286 10.95 -10.53 -18.47
CA VAL A 286 11.16 -9.20 -17.91
C VAL A 286 12.38 -8.60 -18.58
N LYS A 287 12.16 -7.55 -19.37
CA LYS A 287 13.20 -6.85 -20.14
C LYS A 287 13.87 -5.81 -19.26
N THR A 288 15.21 -5.83 -19.22
CA THR A 288 16.01 -4.83 -18.52
C THR A 288 17.26 -4.49 -19.35
N ALA A 289 17.85 -3.32 -19.11
CA ALA A 289 19.15 -2.96 -19.69
C ALA A 289 20.32 -3.85 -19.22
N ARG A 290 20.17 -4.56 -18.09
CA ARG A 290 21.19 -5.44 -17.49
C ARG A 290 21.07 -6.90 -17.96
N GLY A 291 20.10 -7.20 -18.80
CA GLY A 291 19.78 -8.56 -19.26
C GLY A 291 18.31 -8.91 -19.04
N ASP A 292 17.84 -9.91 -19.78
CA ASP A 292 16.47 -10.41 -19.66
C ASP A 292 16.38 -11.51 -18.60
N ILE A 293 15.27 -11.55 -17.88
CA ILE A 293 14.93 -12.64 -16.94
C ILE A 293 13.66 -13.32 -17.41
N LYS A 294 13.71 -14.63 -17.66
CA LYS A 294 12.50 -15.42 -17.89
C LYS A 294 11.84 -15.76 -16.56
N ALA A 295 10.53 -15.62 -16.48
CA ALA A 295 9.76 -15.83 -15.27
C ALA A 295 8.48 -16.62 -15.54
N THR A 296 8.09 -17.46 -14.58
CA THR A 296 6.76 -18.09 -14.57
C THR A 296 5.73 -17.10 -14.03
N HIS A 297 6.10 -16.34 -13.00
CA HIS A 297 5.26 -15.31 -12.39
C HIS A 297 5.94 -13.96 -12.36
N VAL A 298 5.16 -12.91 -12.60
CA VAL A 298 5.60 -11.52 -12.44
C VAL A 298 4.63 -10.78 -11.53
N VAL A 299 5.17 -10.14 -10.49
CA VAL A 299 4.39 -9.33 -9.54
C VAL A 299 4.79 -7.87 -9.68
N HIS A 300 3.83 -7.04 -10.05
CA HIS A 300 3.96 -5.60 -10.20
C HIS A 300 3.67 -4.90 -8.87
N ALA A 301 4.73 -4.47 -8.18
CA ALA A 301 4.69 -3.69 -6.95
C ALA A 301 5.23 -2.26 -7.19
N THR A 302 4.82 -1.66 -8.30
CA THR A 302 5.43 -0.49 -8.93
C THR A 302 4.74 0.85 -8.62
N ASN A 303 3.65 0.83 -7.84
CA ASN A 303 2.91 2.04 -7.38
C ASN A 303 2.59 2.99 -8.56
N GLY A 304 2.89 4.30 -8.47
CA GLY A 304 2.63 5.28 -9.53
C GLY A 304 3.32 4.99 -10.86
N TYR A 305 4.38 4.15 -10.86
CA TYR A 305 5.07 3.72 -12.06
C TYR A 305 4.45 2.48 -12.72
N ALA A 306 3.29 2.00 -12.24
CA ALA A 306 2.65 0.80 -12.79
C ALA A 306 2.41 0.89 -14.30
N SER A 307 1.99 2.05 -14.80
CA SER A 307 1.76 2.25 -16.23
C SER A 307 3.04 2.35 -17.06
N HIS A 308 4.23 2.49 -16.45
CA HIS A 308 5.49 2.37 -17.18
C HIS A 308 5.69 0.94 -17.71
N VAL A 309 5.52 -0.05 -16.83
CA VAL A 309 5.72 -1.48 -17.15
C VAL A 309 4.47 -2.07 -17.82
N LEU A 310 3.28 -1.59 -17.44
CA LEU A 310 1.98 -2.02 -17.98
C LEU A 310 1.23 -0.83 -18.60
N PRO A 311 1.56 -0.40 -19.83
CA PRO A 311 0.96 0.80 -20.45
C PRO A 311 -0.57 0.82 -20.52
N SER A 312 -1.21 -0.36 -20.58
CA SER A 312 -2.68 -0.49 -20.54
C SER A 312 -3.31 0.04 -19.25
N LEU A 313 -2.56 0.11 -18.15
CA LEU A 313 -3.01 0.73 -16.89
C LEU A 313 -3.05 2.26 -16.99
N ASN A 314 -2.79 2.86 -18.16
CA ASN A 314 -3.06 4.27 -18.42
C ASN A 314 -4.15 4.48 -19.48
N ALA A 315 -4.71 3.40 -20.05
CA ALA A 315 -5.61 3.47 -21.18
C ALA A 315 -6.93 4.22 -20.84
N PRO A 316 -7.34 5.23 -21.64
CA PRO A 316 -8.55 6.02 -21.36
C PRO A 316 -9.85 5.23 -21.37
N ASP A 317 -9.90 4.13 -22.12
CA ASP A 317 -11.05 3.23 -22.26
C ASP A 317 -11.15 2.18 -21.15
N SER A 318 -10.16 2.12 -20.24
CA SER A 318 -10.16 1.24 -19.06
C SER A 318 -10.12 2.05 -17.75
N PRO A 319 -11.08 2.96 -17.49
CA PRO A 319 -10.99 3.94 -16.41
C PRO A 319 -10.81 3.31 -15.02
N HIS A 320 -11.46 2.19 -14.75
CA HIS A 320 -11.41 1.54 -13.43
C HIS A 320 -10.09 0.79 -13.14
N SER A 321 -9.31 0.46 -14.18
CA SER A 321 -7.96 -0.11 -14.03
C SER A 321 -6.87 0.94 -14.16
N ARG A 322 -7.25 2.19 -14.47
CA ARG A 322 -6.31 3.26 -14.75
C ARG A 322 -5.57 3.70 -13.49
N ILE A 323 -4.26 3.84 -13.58
CA ILE A 323 -3.36 4.38 -12.55
C ILE A 323 -2.63 5.59 -13.12
N LEU A 324 -2.79 6.74 -12.46
CA LEU A 324 -2.05 7.96 -12.76
C LEU A 324 -0.91 8.15 -11.76
N PRO A 325 0.34 8.39 -12.23
CA PRO A 325 1.39 8.88 -11.34
C PRO A 325 0.97 10.27 -10.84
N THR A 326 1.20 10.52 -9.56
CA THR A 326 0.81 11.77 -8.90
C THR A 326 1.90 12.17 -7.96
N ARG A 327 2.45 13.36 -8.16
CA ARG A 327 3.53 13.85 -7.31
C ARG A 327 2.97 14.42 -6.01
N ALA A 328 3.52 13.95 -4.90
CA ALA A 328 3.36 14.51 -3.57
C ALA A 328 4.63 15.28 -3.19
N GLN A 329 4.51 16.21 -2.25
CA GLN A 329 5.65 16.92 -1.70
C GLN A 329 5.65 16.84 -0.17
N MET A 330 6.85 16.84 0.38
CA MET A 330 7.14 16.76 1.80
C MET A 330 8.17 17.82 2.18
N LEU A 331 8.10 18.27 3.43
CA LEU A 331 8.95 19.25 4.07
C LEU A 331 9.33 18.72 5.47
N ALA A 332 10.62 18.73 5.79
CA ALA A 332 11.11 18.48 7.14
C ALA A 332 11.44 19.82 7.80
N LEU A 333 10.86 20.05 8.97
CA LEU A 333 11.07 21.25 9.78
C LEU A 333 11.80 20.87 11.07
N HIS A 334 12.89 21.56 11.37
CA HIS A 334 13.65 21.40 12.59
C HIS A 334 13.27 22.50 13.60
N PRO A 335 12.81 22.16 14.81
CA PRO A 335 12.65 23.14 15.87
C PRO A 335 14.00 23.69 16.34
N THR A 336 14.18 25.00 16.27
CA THR A 336 15.47 25.67 16.56
C THR A 336 15.79 25.78 18.05
N SER A 337 14.84 25.48 18.94
CA SER A 337 15.07 25.42 20.39
C SER A 337 14.15 24.41 21.08
N SER A 338 14.47 24.06 22.33
CA SER A 338 13.60 23.22 23.16
C SER A 338 12.25 23.88 23.47
N SER A 339 12.19 25.22 23.50
CA SER A 339 10.96 25.97 23.73
C SER A 339 10.08 26.07 22.48
N SER A 340 10.66 26.02 21.27
CA SER A 340 9.91 25.98 20.01
C SER A 340 9.50 24.56 19.60
N SER A 341 10.12 23.54 20.20
CA SER A 341 9.77 22.14 19.95
C SER A 341 8.42 21.79 20.59
N PRO A 342 7.37 21.48 19.81
CA PRO A 342 6.11 21.04 20.39
C PRO A 342 6.29 19.71 21.15
N ASP A 343 5.34 19.41 22.04
CA ASP A 343 5.27 18.10 22.72
C ASP A 343 4.11 17.30 22.15
N TRP A 344 4.13 17.11 20.83
CA TRP A 344 3.04 16.42 20.18
C TRP A 344 3.24 14.92 20.25
N THR A 345 2.24 14.25 20.83
CA THR A 345 2.07 12.82 20.73
C THR A 345 1.41 12.40 19.41
N PRO A 346 0.28 13.00 18.98
CA PRO A 346 -0.39 12.55 17.77
C PRO A 346 0.21 13.13 16.49
N ALA A 347 -0.09 12.45 15.39
CA ALA A 347 -0.07 13.06 14.07
C ALA A 347 -1.27 13.99 13.88
N PHE A 348 -1.23 14.83 12.86
CA PHE A 348 -2.29 15.78 12.52
C PHE A 348 -2.66 15.66 11.05
N SER A 349 -3.97 15.74 10.78
CA SER A 349 -4.54 15.67 9.43
C SER A 349 -5.65 16.72 9.27
N PRO A 350 -5.31 17.99 9.04
CA PRO A 350 -6.27 19.03 8.70
C PRO A 350 -6.94 18.84 7.35
N SER A 351 -8.26 19.02 7.37
CA SER A 351 -9.10 19.22 6.19
C SER A 351 -8.83 20.58 5.51
N SER A 352 -9.26 20.68 4.26
CA SER A 352 -9.21 21.94 3.51
C SER A 352 -10.23 22.97 4.01
N PRO A 353 -9.85 24.24 4.22
CA PRO A 353 -10.84 25.31 4.23
C PRO A 353 -11.47 25.41 2.83
N PRO A 354 -12.74 25.84 2.71
CA PRO A 354 -13.32 26.14 1.41
C PRO A 354 -12.50 27.27 0.75
N ASP A 355 -11.97 27.03 -0.45
CA ASP A 355 -11.51 28.14 -1.28
C ASP A 355 -12.70 29.10 -1.52
N PRO A 356 -12.47 30.42 -1.61
CA PRO A 356 -13.53 31.38 -1.90
C PRO A 356 -14.25 31.00 -3.22
N PRO A 357 -15.55 31.35 -3.37
CA PRO A 357 -16.48 30.76 -4.34
C PRO A 357 -16.28 31.22 -5.79
N GLN A 358 -15.05 31.25 -6.31
CA GLN A 358 -14.79 31.66 -7.70
C GLN A 358 -14.79 30.50 -8.71
N SER A 359 -14.87 29.25 -8.27
CA SER A 359 -15.03 28.12 -9.19
C SER A 359 -15.80 26.98 -8.51
N SER A 360 -17.01 26.72 -9.00
CA SER A 360 -17.91 25.65 -8.57
C SER A 360 -17.40 24.24 -8.91
N ASN A 361 -16.17 24.11 -9.42
CA ASN A 361 -15.58 22.88 -9.94
C ASN A 361 -14.30 22.45 -9.20
N HIS A 362 -13.96 23.05 -8.04
CA HIS A 362 -12.87 22.57 -7.20
C HIS A 362 -13.38 21.52 -6.20
N PRO A 363 -13.06 20.23 -6.38
CA PRO A 363 -13.31 19.23 -5.37
C PRO A 363 -12.48 19.51 -4.09
N LYS A 364 -12.94 18.99 -2.96
CA LYS A 364 -12.35 19.29 -1.64
C LYS A 364 -11.17 18.33 -1.40
N GLY A 365 -9.93 18.82 -1.36
CA GLY A 365 -8.73 17.99 -1.22
C GLY A 365 -8.25 17.75 0.22
N VAL A 366 -7.31 16.83 0.38
CA VAL A 366 -6.52 16.60 1.61
C VAL A 366 -5.50 17.73 1.78
N ASN A 367 -5.66 18.56 2.82
CA ASN A 367 -4.64 19.53 3.22
C ASN A 367 -3.56 18.86 4.07
N ALA A 368 -2.46 19.60 4.32
CA ALA A 368 -1.28 19.20 5.07
C ALA A 368 -1.47 18.04 6.07
N TYR A 369 -0.58 17.05 6.12
CA TYR A 369 -0.51 16.07 7.20
C TYR A 369 0.89 16.09 7.79
N PHE A 370 1.00 15.93 9.10
CA PHE A 370 2.32 15.96 9.75
C PHE A 370 2.34 15.26 11.10
N PHE A 371 3.53 14.84 11.49
CA PHE A 371 3.82 14.48 12.86
C PHE A 371 5.24 14.87 13.24
N GLN A 372 5.48 14.92 14.55
CA GLN A 372 6.80 15.15 15.09
C GLN A 372 7.51 13.83 15.37
N ARG A 373 8.69 13.64 14.79
CA ARG A 373 9.51 12.45 15.00
C ARG A 373 9.90 12.29 16.46
N SER A 374 9.91 11.04 16.92
CA SER A 374 10.59 10.63 18.14
C SER A 374 11.99 10.14 17.81
N TYR A 375 12.95 10.41 18.69
CA TYR A 375 14.30 9.86 18.61
C TYR A 375 14.63 9.04 19.86
N SER A 376 13.73 8.13 20.25
CA SER A 376 13.90 7.32 21.46
C SER A 376 15.26 6.62 21.50
N ALA A 377 15.74 6.10 20.37
CA ALA A 377 17.03 5.43 20.26
C ALA A 377 18.26 6.35 20.32
N ALA A 378 18.12 7.66 20.06
CA ALA A 378 19.25 8.61 20.04
C ALA A 378 19.38 9.45 21.31
N GLY A 379 18.61 9.13 22.36
CA GLY A 379 18.57 9.93 23.60
C GLY A 379 18.04 11.36 23.40
N ARG A 380 17.49 11.67 22.22
CA ARG A 380 16.82 12.94 21.93
C ARG A 380 15.32 12.72 22.12
N GLY A 381 14.70 13.51 22.98
CA GLY A 381 13.25 13.39 23.20
C GLY A 381 12.42 13.72 21.96
N ARG A 382 12.95 14.53 21.02
CA ARG A 382 12.19 15.17 19.94
C ARG A 382 13.01 15.37 18.68
N GLY A 383 12.38 15.15 17.53
CA GLY A 383 12.99 15.31 16.21
C GLY A 383 12.25 16.26 15.27
N GLU A 384 12.58 16.15 13.98
CA GLU A 384 11.97 16.96 12.93
C GLU A 384 10.46 16.71 12.84
N ILE A 385 9.74 17.75 12.44
CA ILE A 385 8.34 17.67 12.04
C ILE A 385 8.34 17.37 10.55
N LEU A 386 7.74 16.24 10.17
CA LEU A 386 7.60 15.84 8.77
C LEU A 386 6.21 16.21 8.30
N LEU A 387 6.13 17.05 7.28
CA LEU A 387 4.92 17.67 6.78
C LEU A 387 4.76 17.41 5.29
N GLY A 388 3.62 16.91 4.85
CA GLY A 388 3.32 16.73 3.42
C GLY A 388 1.89 17.11 3.07
N GLY A 389 1.53 17.12 1.80
CA GLY A 389 0.18 17.50 1.33
C GLY A 389 0.21 18.75 0.45
N GLU A 390 -0.87 19.54 0.47
CA GLU A 390 -1.01 20.83 -0.25
C GLU A 390 -0.89 20.76 -1.79
N ARG A 391 -0.94 19.56 -2.38
CA ARG A 391 -0.75 19.35 -3.84
C ARG A 391 -1.85 20.00 -4.67
N GLU A 392 -3.06 20.10 -4.13
CA GLU A 392 -4.23 20.71 -4.76
C GLU A 392 -4.06 22.22 -4.96
N LYS A 393 -3.02 22.82 -4.38
CA LYS A 393 -2.60 24.20 -4.63
C LYS A 393 -1.75 24.34 -5.90
N ALA A 394 -1.20 23.24 -6.42
CA ALA A 394 -0.54 23.24 -7.73
C ALA A 394 -1.57 23.24 -8.87
N GLU A 395 -1.22 23.86 -9.99
CA GLU A 395 -1.97 23.70 -11.24
C GLU A 395 -2.01 22.21 -11.64
N GLY A 396 -3.19 21.72 -12.04
CA GLY A 396 -3.37 20.31 -12.38
C GLY A 396 -3.18 19.32 -11.21
N TRP A 397 -2.99 19.82 -9.99
CA TRP A 397 -2.91 19.05 -8.74
C TRP A 397 -1.84 17.96 -8.73
N GLU A 398 -0.79 18.16 -9.54
CA GLU A 398 0.31 17.21 -9.73
C GLU A 398 -0.11 15.86 -10.35
N TRP A 399 -1.31 15.78 -10.95
CA TRP A 399 -1.75 14.61 -11.72
C TRP A 399 -0.86 14.39 -12.93
N GLY A 400 -0.50 13.14 -13.20
CA GLY A 400 0.34 12.76 -14.33
C GLY A 400 1.82 13.13 -14.17
N VAL A 401 2.20 13.71 -13.03
CA VAL A 401 3.59 14.10 -12.76
C VAL A 401 4.31 12.96 -12.05
N ALA A 402 5.35 12.44 -12.70
CA ALA A 402 6.21 11.38 -12.18
C ALA A 402 7.66 11.84 -11.93
N ASP A 403 7.92 13.15 -12.04
CA ASP A 403 9.24 13.73 -11.78
C ASP A 403 9.47 13.98 -10.28
N ASP A 404 10.21 13.09 -9.62
CA ASP A 404 10.65 13.25 -8.23
C ASP A 404 12.05 13.87 -8.06
N ALA A 405 12.58 14.51 -9.11
CA ALA A 405 13.85 15.25 -9.09
C ALA A 405 13.69 16.76 -8.88
N SER A 406 12.45 17.25 -8.85
CA SER A 406 12.13 18.65 -8.60
C SER A 406 11.02 18.80 -7.56
N VAL A 407 10.94 20.00 -6.98
CA VAL A 407 9.83 20.44 -6.12
C VAL A 407 8.90 21.37 -6.92
N ASN A 408 7.65 21.48 -6.47
CA ASN A 408 6.76 22.55 -6.87
C ASN A 408 6.82 23.68 -5.83
N GLU A 409 7.25 24.87 -6.26
CA GLU A 409 7.41 26.04 -5.39
C GLU A 409 6.09 26.52 -4.76
N VAL A 410 4.95 26.35 -5.45
CA VAL A 410 3.64 26.70 -4.91
C VAL A 410 3.28 25.79 -3.75
N VAL A 411 3.47 24.48 -3.93
CA VAL A 411 3.22 23.49 -2.88
C VAL A 411 4.17 23.72 -1.70
N GLY A 412 5.45 23.97 -1.98
CA GLY A 412 6.47 24.25 -0.97
C GLY A 412 6.17 25.49 -0.13
N GLY A 413 5.72 26.56 -0.77
CA GLY A 413 5.24 27.77 -0.09
C GLY A 413 4.05 27.48 0.83
N LYS A 414 3.08 26.69 0.36
CA LYS A 414 1.87 26.34 1.13
C LYS A 414 2.16 25.44 2.32
N LEU A 415 3.09 24.49 2.18
CA LEU A 415 3.56 23.68 3.30
C LEU A 415 4.22 24.55 4.39
N LYS A 416 5.03 25.55 4.00
CA LYS A 416 5.66 26.49 4.95
C LYS A 416 4.60 27.35 5.68
N GLU A 417 3.57 27.80 4.98
CA GLU A 417 2.44 28.56 5.55
C GLU A 417 1.55 27.72 6.50
N ALA A 418 1.53 26.38 6.34
CA ALA A 418 0.63 25.52 7.10
C ALA A 418 0.86 25.59 8.62
N MET A 419 2.12 25.67 9.07
CA MET A 419 2.42 25.73 10.51
C MET A 419 1.94 27.03 11.17
N GLU A 420 2.11 28.17 10.49
CA GLU A 420 1.57 29.46 10.93
C GLU A 420 0.04 29.41 11.01
N ARG A 421 -0.61 28.85 9.98
CA ARG A 421 -2.07 28.78 9.89
C ARG A 421 -2.67 27.87 10.96
N LEU A 422 -2.07 26.70 11.20
CA LEU A 422 -2.62 25.65 12.06
C LEU A 422 -2.23 25.80 13.52
N PHE A 423 -1.07 26.41 13.82
CA PHE A 423 -0.57 26.62 15.18
C PHE A 423 -0.01 28.04 15.37
N PRO A 424 -0.80 29.09 15.14
CA PRO A 424 -0.34 30.47 15.22
C PRO A 424 0.21 30.83 16.60
N SER A 425 -0.31 30.22 17.66
CA SER A 425 0.17 30.41 19.03
C SER A 425 1.56 29.81 19.31
N LYS A 426 2.02 28.86 18.48
CA LYS A 426 3.32 28.19 18.63
C LYS A 426 4.39 28.75 17.70
N PHE A 427 4.05 29.01 16.43
CA PHE A 427 5.05 29.36 15.41
C PHE A 427 4.89 30.78 14.84
N GLY A 428 3.86 31.53 15.22
CA GLY A 428 3.68 32.91 14.76
C GLY A 428 3.78 33.07 13.25
N LYS A 429 4.19 34.27 12.80
CA LYS A 429 4.42 34.55 11.38
C LYS A 429 5.78 34.06 10.92
N GLY A 430 5.85 33.42 9.75
CA GLY A 430 7.11 33.05 9.11
C GLY A 430 7.84 31.85 9.74
N MET A 431 7.10 30.94 10.38
CA MET A 431 7.65 29.74 11.04
C MET A 431 8.66 30.06 12.15
N ASP A 432 8.34 31.02 13.03
CA ASP A 432 9.21 31.39 14.15
C ASP A 432 9.57 30.14 14.99
N GLY A 433 10.85 29.98 15.28
CA GLY A 433 11.36 28.81 15.99
C GLY A 433 11.46 27.51 15.17
N LEU A 434 11.23 27.53 13.85
CA LEU A 434 11.37 26.38 12.95
C LEU A 434 12.31 26.72 11.78
N GLU A 435 13.09 25.72 11.35
CA GLU A 435 13.96 25.80 10.17
C GLU A 435 13.57 24.71 9.16
N ALA A 436 13.37 25.07 7.90
CA ALA A 436 13.18 24.10 6.83
C ALA A 436 14.51 23.44 6.47
N VAL A 437 14.69 22.17 6.84
CA VAL A 437 15.96 21.46 6.67
C VAL A 437 15.99 20.56 5.44
N MET A 438 14.83 20.19 4.91
CA MET A 438 14.74 19.38 3.69
C MET A 438 13.37 19.49 3.04
N GLU A 439 13.35 19.49 1.73
CA GLU A 439 12.13 19.45 0.92
C GLU A 439 12.32 18.41 -0.19
N TRP A 440 11.34 17.53 -0.38
CA TRP A 440 11.42 16.45 -1.37
C TRP A 440 10.05 16.08 -1.90
N THR A 441 10.02 15.46 -3.07
CA THR A 441 8.78 14.98 -3.71
C THR A 441 8.74 13.46 -3.75
N GLY A 442 7.58 12.84 -3.93
CA GLY A 442 7.43 11.39 -4.09
C GLY A 442 6.25 11.05 -4.98
N ILE A 443 6.31 9.94 -5.71
CA ILE A 443 5.28 9.58 -6.70
C ILE A 443 4.33 8.54 -6.13
N MET A 444 3.04 8.87 -6.13
CA MET A 444 1.92 8.02 -5.74
C MET A 444 1.16 7.55 -6.99
N GLY A 445 0.56 6.36 -6.93
CA GLY A 445 -0.35 5.85 -7.95
C GLY A 445 -1.79 5.92 -7.47
N TYR A 446 -2.61 6.74 -8.13
CA TYR A 446 -4.05 6.79 -7.86
C TYR A 446 -4.84 6.16 -8.99
N ARG A 447 -5.93 5.50 -8.62
CA ARG A 447 -6.99 5.12 -9.55
C ARG A 447 -8.12 6.13 -9.57
N SER A 448 -8.94 6.09 -10.63
CA SER A 448 -10.15 6.90 -10.76
C SER A 448 -11.22 6.60 -9.70
N GLU A 449 -11.11 5.46 -9.02
CA GLU A 449 -12.00 5.03 -7.95
C GLU A 449 -11.40 5.23 -6.55
N GLY A 450 -10.17 5.71 -6.43
CA GLY A 450 -9.50 5.99 -5.14
C GLY A 450 -8.96 4.74 -4.43
N ASN A 451 -9.47 3.56 -4.77
CA ASN A 451 -9.09 2.30 -4.16
C ASN A 451 -7.77 1.71 -4.71
N PRO A 452 -6.97 1.04 -3.87
CA PRO A 452 -5.86 0.22 -4.35
C PRO A 452 -6.35 -0.97 -5.18
N MET A 453 -5.43 -1.55 -5.95
CA MET A 453 -5.70 -2.72 -6.79
C MET A 453 -4.85 -3.91 -6.36
N VAL A 454 -5.48 -5.07 -6.22
CA VAL A 454 -4.85 -6.32 -5.78
C VAL A 454 -5.38 -7.46 -6.64
N GLY A 455 -4.51 -8.26 -7.26
CA GLY A 455 -4.94 -9.47 -7.97
C GLY A 455 -4.28 -9.67 -9.33
N PRO A 456 -4.83 -10.55 -10.19
CA PRO A 456 -4.27 -10.82 -11.50
C PRO A 456 -4.33 -9.60 -12.42
N VAL A 457 -3.33 -9.46 -13.29
CA VAL A 457 -3.33 -8.40 -14.30
C VAL A 457 -4.31 -8.75 -15.42
N PHE A 458 -5.13 -7.77 -15.82
CA PHE A 458 -5.98 -7.85 -17.00
C PHE A 458 -5.55 -6.77 -18.01
N ILE A 459 -5.43 -7.15 -19.28
CA ILE A 459 -5.12 -6.24 -20.40
C ILE A 459 -6.18 -6.50 -21.46
N ASP A 460 -6.90 -5.46 -21.88
CA ASP A 460 -8.00 -5.55 -22.86
C ASP A 460 -9.05 -6.60 -22.49
N GLY A 461 -9.36 -6.67 -21.19
CA GLY A 461 -10.24 -7.68 -20.60
C GLY A 461 -9.67 -9.08 -20.57
N GLN A 462 -8.45 -9.35 -21.04
CA GLN A 462 -7.83 -10.68 -21.00
C GLN A 462 -6.91 -10.82 -19.79
N ARG A 463 -7.10 -11.91 -19.03
CA ARG A 463 -6.25 -12.25 -17.90
C ARG A 463 -4.84 -12.61 -18.39
N GLN A 464 -3.85 -11.97 -17.82
CA GLN A 464 -2.44 -12.27 -18.06
C GLN A 464 -2.01 -13.36 -17.07
N GLU A 465 -2.23 -14.64 -17.39
CA GLU A 465 -1.92 -15.73 -16.45
C GLU A 465 -0.45 -15.71 -16.03
N GLY A 466 -0.23 -15.73 -14.72
CA GLY A 466 1.08 -15.58 -14.10
C GLY A 466 1.46 -14.15 -13.71
N GLN A 467 0.75 -13.13 -14.18
CA GLN A 467 1.00 -11.73 -13.79
C GLN A 467 0.03 -11.22 -12.73
N TRP A 468 0.56 -10.49 -11.75
CA TRP A 468 -0.15 -9.99 -10.58
C TRP A 468 0.22 -8.54 -10.30
N ILE A 469 -0.70 -7.76 -9.73
CA ILE A 469 -0.47 -6.39 -9.28
C ILE A 469 -0.89 -6.21 -7.83
N SER A 470 -0.15 -5.38 -7.12
CA SER A 470 -0.32 -5.16 -5.68
C SER A 470 -0.12 -3.70 -5.29
N GLY A 471 -1.22 -3.05 -4.91
CA GLY A 471 -1.25 -1.67 -4.40
C GLY A 471 -1.45 -1.54 -2.88
N HIS A 472 -1.55 -2.64 -2.14
CA HIS A 472 -1.85 -2.62 -0.70
C HIS A 472 -0.90 -3.54 0.10
N LEU A 473 -0.56 -3.21 1.35
CA LEU A 473 0.46 -3.96 2.11
C LEU A 473 0.03 -5.39 2.47
N LEU A 474 -1.27 -5.61 2.71
CA LEU A 474 -1.89 -6.94 2.88
C LEU A 474 -2.26 -7.62 1.55
N ALA A 475 -1.81 -7.09 0.41
CA ALA A 475 -1.85 -7.81 -0.85
C ALA A 475 -0.87 -9.00 -0.88
N SER A 476 -0.07 -9.18 0.18
CA SER A 476 0.51 -10.46 0.55
C SER A 476 -0.56 -11.52 0.90
N LEU A 477 -1.70 -11.51 0.22
CA LEU A 477 -2.73 -12.55 0.18
C LEU A 477 -2.91 -13.07 -1.25
N ILE A 478 -2.15 -12.53 -2.22
CA ILE A 478 -2.02 -13.04 -3.61
C ILE A 478 -1.34 -14.43 -3.65
N HIS A 479 -1.09 -15.10 -2.52
CA HIS A 479 -0.17 -16.25 -2.45
C HIS A 479 -0.69 -17.57 -2.99
N HIS A 480 -1.97 -17.71 -3.30
CA HIS A 480 -2.48 -19.02 -3.70
C HIS A 480 -2.03 -19.47 -5.11
N PRO A 481 -2.05 -18.62 -6.15
CA PRO A 481 -1.45 -18.96 -7.44
C PRO A 481 0.06 -19.22 -7.33
N LEU A 482 0.76 -18.51 -6.44
CA LEU A 482 2.19 -18.75 -6.20
C LEU A 482 2.45 -20.07 -5.47
N ARG A 483 1.53 -20.56 -4.60
CA ARG A 483 1.60 -21.93 -4.05
C ARG A 483 1.42 -23.02 -5.13
N GLN A 484 0.78 -22.73 -6.25
CA GLN A 484 0.66 -23.68 -7.37
C GLN A 484 1.96 -23.82 -8.18
N THR A 485 2.97 -22.96 -7.97
CA THR A 485 4.29 -23.09 -8.61
C THR A 485 5.12 -24.27 -8.09
N THR A 486 4.70 -24.86 -6.97
CA THR A 486 5.45 -25.89 -6.25
C THR A 486 4.68 -27.19 -6.04
N SER A 487 3.38 -27.23 -6.36
CA SER A 487 2.55 -28.42 -6.15
C SER A 487 1.90 -28.89 -7.45
N THR A 488 1.95 -30.20 -7.71
CA THR A 488 1.16 -30.89 -8.75
C THR A 488 -0.33 -30.95 -8.42
N VAL A 489 -0.73 -30.64 -7.18
CA VAL A 489 -2.13 -30.64 -6.72
C VAL A 489 -2.63 -29.21 -6.63
N ALA A 490 -3.51 -28.81 -7.55
CA ALA A 490 -4.22 -27.54 -7.48
C ALA A 490 -5.05 -27.49 -6.20
N HIS A 491 -4.62 -26.69 -5.23
CA HIS A 491 -5.49 -26.31 -4.12
C HIS A 491 -6.42 -25.19 -4.63
N PRO A 492 -7.70 -25.16 -4.26
CA PRO A 492 -8.57 -24.03 -4.58
C PRO A 492 -8.29 -22.88 -3.61
N PHE A 493 -7.95 -21.71 -4.14
CA PHE A 493 -7.90 -20.49 -3.33
C PHE A 493 -9.32 -20.13 -2.89
N THR A 494 -9.47 -19.81 -1.61
CA THR A 494 -10.67 -19.11 -1.16
C THR A 494 -10.23 -17.74 -0.66
N LEU A 495 -10.70 -16.69 -1.33
CA LEU A 495 -10.54 -15.33 -0.84
C LEU A 495 -11.05 -15.26 0.61
N PRO A 496 -10.25 -14.79 1.57
CA PRO A 496 -10.71 -14.69 2.95
C PRO A 496 -11.98 -13.84 3.02
N ALA A 497 -12.98 -14.29 3.79
CA ALA A 497 -14.28 -13.60 3.89
C ALA A 497 -14.18 -12.15 4.38
N TRP A 498 -13.07 -11.81 5.03
CA TRP A 498 -12.78 -10.47 5.55
C TRP A 498 -12.13 -9.54 4.52
N PHE A 499 -11.59 -10.04 3.41
CA PHE A 499 -10.86 -9.20 2.43
C PHE A 499 -11.84 -8.40 1.56
N PRO A 500 -11.68 -7.06 1.43
CA PRO A 500 -12.60 -6.24 0.64
C PRO A 500 -12.53 -6.59 -0.85
N ARG A 501 -13.68 -6.93 -1.43
CA ARG A 501 -13.76 -7.41 -2.81
C ARG A 501 -13.62 -6.27 -3.82
N HIS A 502 -13.97 -5.05 -3.44
CA HIS A 502 -13.82 -3.87 -4.30
C HIS A 502 -12.35 -3.51 -4.60
N LEU A 503 -11.39 -4.06 -3.85
CA LEU A 503 -9.95 -3.90 -4.12
C LEU A 503 -9.42 -4.89 -5.17
N LEU A 504 -10.19 -5.92 -5.51
CA LEU A 504 -9.77 -6.92 -6.48
C LEU A 504 -9.74 -6.35 -7.89
N THR A 505 -8.71 -6.70 -8.64
CA THR A 505 -8.66 -6.51 -10.09
C THR A 505 -9.90 -7.11 -10.75
N THR A 506 -10.46 -6.43 -11.75
CA THR A 506 -11.68 -6.87 -12.46
C THR A 506 -11.39 -7.19 -13.92
N PHE A 507 -12.07 -8.20 -14.45
CA PHE A 507 -12.00 -8.56 -15.88
C PHE A 507 -12.72 -7.55 -16.77
N ASP A 508 -13.82 -6.98 -16.31
CA ASP A 508 -14.62 -6.05 -17.09
C ASP A 508 -14.18 -4.59 -16.90
N GLY A 509 -13.24 -4.34 -16.00
CA GLY A 509 -12.83 -2.99 -15.65
C GLY A 509 -14.02 -2.14 -15.21
N LYS A 510 -15.04 -2.70 -14.51
CA LYS A 510 -16.25 -1.95 -14.07
C LYS A 510 -16.34 -1.75 -12.56
N GLY A 511 -15.24 -1.91 -11.83
CA GLY A 511 -15.17 -1.62 -10.39
C GLY A 511 -15.91 -2.63 -9.48
N ARG A 512 -16.53 -3.68 -10.04
CA ARG A 512 -17.07 -4.80 -9.26
C ARG A 512 -16.04 -5.92 -9.32
N GLY A 513 -15.17 -6.00 -8.30
CA GLY A 513 -14.07 -7.00 -8.16
C GLY A 513 -14.35 -8.33 -8.85
N ASP A 514 -13.37 -8.97 -9.52
CA ASP A 514 -13.59 -10.28 -10.13
C ASP A 514 -13.92 -11.32 -9.04
N THR A 515 -15.23 -11.54 -8.82
CA THR A 515 -15.72 -12.46 -7.81
C THR A 515 -15.52 -13.91 -8.21
N ARG A 516 -15.01 -14.22 -9.41
CA ARG A 516 -14.76 -15.63 -9.81
C ARG A 516 -13.65 -16.27 -9.00
N LEU A 517 -12.67 -15.49 -8.52
CA LEU A 517 -11.71 -15.92 -7.49
C LEU A 517 -12.39 -16.30 -6.16
N ALA A 518 -13.61 -15.82 -5.91
CA ALA A 518 -14.45 -16.18 -4.77
C ALA A 518 -15.46 -17.31 -5.10
N GLU A 519 -15.92 -17.43 -6.35
CA GLU A 519 -16.88 -18.46 -6.80
C GLU A 519 -16.24 -19.84 -6.99
N GLU A 520 -14.94 -19.92 -7.28
CA GLU A 520 -14.21 -21.20 -7.32
C GLU A 520 -14.22 -21.94 -5.96
N GLY A 521 -14.30 -21.20 -4.85
CA GLY A 521 -14.49 -21.77 -3.50
C GLY A 521 -15.96 -22.11 -3.19
N ASP A 522 -16.90 -21.28 -3.63
CA ASP A 522 -18.32 -21.43 -3.29
C ASP A 522 -19.03 -22.51 -4.12
N ALA A 523 -18.55 -22.81 -5.34
CA ALA A 523 -19.00 -23.96 -6.13
C ALA A 523 -18.60 -25.32 -5.50
N GLY A 524 -17.51 -25.34 -4.72
CA GLY A 524 -17.10 -26.47 -3.88
C GLY A 524 -17.93 -26.61 -2.60
N ALA A 525 -18.32 -25.48 -1.99
CA ALA A 525 -19.15 -25.46 -0.79
C ALA A 525 -20.64 -25.75 -1.09
N LYS A 526 -21.19 -25.21 -2.19
CA LYS A 526 -22.60 -25.41 -2.59
C LYS A 526 -22.89 -26.77 -3.21
N ARG A 527 -21.87 -27.52 -3.64
CA ARG A 527 -22.06 -28.92 -4.12
C ARG A 527 -22.28 -29.95 -3.02
N ARG A 528 -22.23 -29.56 -1.73
CA ARG A 528 -22.50 -30.47 -0.61
C ARG A 528 -23.96 -30.50 -0.14
N GLU A 529 -24.83 -29.64 -0.66
CA GLU A 529 -26.25 -29.69 -0.32
C GLU A 529 -27.12 -29.79 -1.58
N LYS A 530 -27.72 -30.98 -1.73
CA LYS A 530 -28.77 -31.38 -2.69
C LYS A 530 -28.30 -31.78 -4.09
N GLY A 531 -28.35 -33.09 -4.37
CA GLY A 531 -28.61 -33.57 -5.72
C GLY A 531 -27.94 -34.90 -6.12
N TRP A 532 -28.42 -36.01 -5.60
CA TRP A 532 -28.50 -37.35 -6.21
C TRP A 532 -27.41 -37.76 -7.24
N VAL A 533 -26.48 -38.62 -6.82
CA VAL A 533 -25.65 -39.41 -7.73
C VAL A 533 -26.42 -40.70 -8.10
N TRP A 534 -26.74 -40.88 -9.37
CA TRP A 534 -27.09 -42.20 -9.90
C TRP A 534 -25.79 -42.98 -10.13
N VAL A 535 -25.51 -43.96 -9.28
CA VAL A 535 -24.55 -45.03 -9.60
C VAL A 535 -25.36 -46.24 -10.03
N ARG A 536 -25.22 -46.63 -11.30
CA ARG A 536 -25.61 -47.99 -11.72
C ARG A 536 -24.51 -48.92 -11.25
N ASP A 537 -24.85 -49.89 -10.42
CA ASP A 537 -24.00 -51.07 -10.28
C ASP A 537 -24.18 -51.99 -11.49
N ALA A 538 -23.28 -52.97 -11.64
CA ALA A 538 -23.25 -53.92 -12.75
C ALA A 538 -24.40 -54.96 -12.73
N SER A 539 -25.48 -54.74 -11.95
CA SER A 539 -26.65 -55.65 -11.88
C SER A 539 -28.03 -54.95 -11.93
N GLY A 540 -28.08 -53.62 -11.94
CA GLY A 540 -29.25 -52.87 -12.41
C GLY A 540 -30.49 -52.84 -11.50
N ARG A 541 -30.35 -52.83 -10.16
CA ARG A 541 -31.45 -52.45 -9.24
C ARG A 541 -30.96 -51.60 -8.07
N ALA A 542 -31.73 -50.57 -7.71
CA ALA A 542 -31.45 -49.67 -6.60
C ALA A 542 -32.49 -49.85 -5.47
N GLU A 543 -32.05 -50.02 -4.23
CA GLU A 543 -32.88 -49.84 -3.03
C GLU A 543 -32.25 -48.79 -2.09
N LYS A 544 -33.11 -47.94 -1.51
CA LYS A 544 -32.76 -46.85 -0.59
C LYS A 544 -32.78 -47.34 0.86
N GLY A 545 -31.65 -47.23 1.55
CA GLY A 545 -31.58 -47.29 3.01
C GLY A 545 -30.90 -46.03 3.56
N ALA A 546 -31.62 -45.26 4.37
CA ALA A 546 -31.10 -44.10 5.07
C ALA A 546 -30.27 -44.54 6.29
N ALA A 547 -29.10 -43.93 6.49
CA ALA A 547 -28.45 -43.89 7.78
C ALA A 547 -27.91 -42.48 8.01
N ASN A 548 -28.32 -41.89 9.13
CA ASN A 548 -27.93 -40.58 9.62
C ASN A 548 -26.42 -40.49 9.82
N LEU A 549 -25.83 -39.39 9.35
CA LEU A 549 -25.04 -38.44 10.15
C LEU A 549 -24.95 -37.11 9.41
#